data_AF-A0A3G7TJM1-F1
#
_entry.id   AF-A0A3G7TJM1-F1
#
_cell.length_a   1.000
_cell.length_b   1.000
_cell.length_c   1.000
_cell.angle_alpha   90.00
_cell.angle_beta   90.00
_cell.angle_gamma   90.00
#
_symmetry.space_group_name_H-M   'P 1'
#
loop_
_entity.id
_entity.type
_entity.pdbx_description
1 polymer ?
#
loop_
_entity_poly.entity_id
_entity_poly.type
_entity_poly.pdbx_seq_one_letter_code
_entity_poly.pdbx_strand_id
1 'polypeptide(L)'
;MSKTLIEFQDHHQDFLVWTVDEDGIVTESWPYQSDIWGGFKVTNLAELKTGSDVEYLWKGRTGWVKYPVRSVHPLTPVEVSVLQDGTGYVTSTVRGKRVSCTHGYEYPVKRLAEKLFPGRRSNIDRLECVPTGRLHSKWRITPEEV
;
A
#
# COMPACT_ATOMS: atom_id res chain seq x y z
N MET A 1 -6.79 -9.65 12.18
CA MET A 1 -6.28 -8.42 12.81
C MET A 1 -6.14 -7.37 11.71
N SER A 2 -6.61 -6.16 11.92
CA SER A 2 -6.54 -5.11 10.89
C SER A 2 -5.19 -4.41 10.94
N LYS A 3 -4.49 -4.33 9.80
CA LYS A 3 -3.25 -3.57 9.67
C LYS A 3 -3.46 -2.35 8.79
N THR A 4 -2.65 -1.32 8.99
CA THR A 4 -2.65 -0.07 8.24
C THR A 4 -1.25 0.17 7.65
N LEU A 5 -1.20 0.58 6.39
CA LEU A 5 0.00 1.08 5.75
C LEU A 5 0.03 2.60 5.82
N ILE A 6 1.13 3.13 6.33
CA ILE A 6 1.45 4.55 6.32
C ILE A 6 2.61 4.73 5.34
N GLU A 7 2.38 5.40 4.21
CA GLU A 7 3.43 5.79 3.29
C GLU A 7 3.90 7.21 3.62
N PHE A 8 5.20 7.43 3.68
CA PHE A 8 5.83 8.73 3.91
C PHE A 8 6.23 9.38 2.58
N GLN A 9 6.40 10.70 2.59
CA GLN A 9 7.04 11.41 1.48
C GLN A 9 8.52 11.01 1.39
N ASP A 10 9.01 10.84 0.17
CA ASP A 10 10.41 10.51 -0.07
C ASP A 10 11.26 11.78 -0.06
N HIS A 11 12.07 11.92 0.98
CA HIS A 11 13.08 12.94 1.21
C HIS A 11 14.47 12.29 1.34
N HIS A 12 14.69 11.17 0.65
CA HIS A 12 15.92 10.38 0.67
C HIS A 12 16.25 9.73 2.02
N GLN A 13 15.23 9.45 2.84
CA GLN A 13 15.39 8.68 4.07
C GLN A 13 15.41 7.16 3.81
N ASP A 14 15.87 6.39 4.80
CA ASP A 14 16.02 4.93 4.69
C ASP A 14 14.70 4.13 4.81
N PHE A 15 13.59 4.80 5.16
CA PHE A 15 12.27 4.17 5.25
C PHE A 15 11.19 5.01 4.56
N LEU A 16 10.31 4.36 3.83
CA LEU A 16 9.22 4.99 3.08
C LEU A 16 7.86 4.53 3.54
N VAL A 17 7.77 3.39 4.23
CA VAL A 17 6.48 2.78 4.58
C VAL A 17 6.56 2.12 5.95
N TRP A 18 5.54 2.35 6.78
CA TRP A 18 5.30 1.57 7.99
C TRP A 18 4.04 0.72 7.84
N THR A 19 4.12 -0.50 8.37
CA THR A 19 2.92 -1.30 8.68
C THR A 19 2.64 -1.16 10.16
N VAL A 20 1.39 -0.82 10.48
CA VAL A 20 0.92 -0.59 11.84
C VAL A 20 -0.24 -1.54 12.13
N ASP A 21 -0.24 -2.19 13.29
CA ASP A 21 -1.35 -3.05 13.71
C ASP A 21 -2.54 -2.24 14.26
N GLU A 22 -3.55 -2.95 14.74
CA GLU A 22 -4.79 -2.40 15.28
C GLU A 22 -4.59 -1.61 16.59
N ASP A 23 -3.53 -1.88 17.34
CA ASP A 23 -3.17 -1.17 18.57
C ASP A 23 -2.32 0.09 18.30
N GLY A 24 -2.03 0.35 17.03
CA GLY A 24 -1.18 1.44 16.60
C GLY A 24 0.32 1.11 16.68
N ILE A 25 0.70 -0.15 16.85
CA ILE A 25 2.11 -0.54 16.95
C ILE A 25 2.71 -0.75 15.56
N VAL A 26 3.85 -0.13 15.30
CA VAL A 26 4.65 -0.37 14.09
C VAL A 26 5.19 -1.79 14.13
N THR A 27 4.76 -2.64 13.21
CA THR A 27 5.22 -4.02 13.09
C THR A 27 6.34 -4.18 12.07
N GLU A 28 6.35 -3.34 11.03
CA GLU A 28 7.33 -3.41 9.93
C GLU A 28 7.65 -2.02 9.39
N SER A 29 8.88 -1.84 8.92
CA SER A 29 9.34 -0.66 8.19
C SER A 29 10.03 -1.08 6.89
N TRP A 30 9.75 -0.39 5.79
CA TRP A 30 10.31 -0.67 4.46
C TRP A 30 10.85 0.60 3.82
N PRO A 31 11.99 0.58 3.08
CA PRO A 31 12.82 -0.61 2.78
C PRO A 31 13.69 -1.10 3.94
N TYR A 32 13.98 -0.25 4.93
CA TYR A 32 14.86 -0.60 6.05
C TYR A 32 14.30 -0.17 7.40
N GLN A 33 15.11 -0.35 8.44
CA GLN A 33 14.90 0.18 9.80
C GLN A 33 13.73 -0.44 10.59
N SER A 34 13.28 -1.67 10.25
CA SER A 34 12.31 -2.39 11.09
C SER A 34 12.78 -2.57 12.53
N ASP A 35 14.07 -2.82 12.76
CA ASP A 35 14.62 -2.97 14.12
C ASP A 35 14.69 -1.65 14.90
N ILE A 36 14.59 -0.52 14.20
CA ILE A 36 14.62 0.82 14.82
C ILE A 36 13.20 1.25 15.17
N TRP A 37 12.27 1.14 14.22
CA TRP A 37 10.90 1.64 14.35
C TRP A 37 9.92 0.61 14.90
N GLY A 38 10.26 -0.68 14.84
CA GLY A 38 9.43 -1.76 15.37
C GLY A 38 9.10 -1.56 16.85
N GLY A 39 7.83 -1.71 17.19
CA GLY A 39 7.33 -1.52 18.56
C GLY A 39 7.01 -0.08 18.94
N PHE A 40 7.21 0.90 18.06
CA PHE A 40 6.75 2.27 18.29
C PHE A 40 5.23 2.32 18.19
N LYS A 41 4.57 3.02 19.12
CA LYS A 41 3.12 3.19 19.10
C LYS A 41 2.75 4.52 18.44
N VAL A 42 2.11 4.48 17.28
CA VAL A 42 1.53 5.65 16.61
C VAL A 42 0.33 6.15 17.42
N THR A 43 0.40 7.39 17.91
CA THR A 43 -0.62 7.95 18.81
C THR A 43 -1.73 8.68 18.09
N ASN A 44 -1.47 9.18 16.88
CA ASN A 44 -2.42 9.97 16.09
C ASN A 44 -2.95 9.20 14.85
N LEU A 45 -2.91 7.86 14.85
CA LEU A 45 -3.22 7.02 13.67
C LEU A 45 -4.56 7.36 13.01
N ALA A 46 -5.62 7.56 13.81
CA ALA A 46 -6.97 7.85 13.33
C ALA A 46 -7.10 9.24 12.67
N GLU A 47 -6.18 10.15 12.97
CA GLU A 47 -6.18 11.54 12.49
C GLU A 47 -5.22 11.75 11.30
N LEU A 48 -4.40 10.74 10.98
CA LEU A 48 -3.40 10.84 9.92
C LEU A 48 -4.04 11.05 8.55
N LYS A 49 -3.48 12.01 7.82
CA LYS A 49 -3.87 12.35 6.46
C LYS A 49 -2.65 12.77 5.65
N THR A 50 -2.79 12.84 4.34
CA THR A 50 -1.70 13.34 3.48
C THR A 50 -1.22 14.71 3.95
N GLY A 51 0.09 14.84 4.16
CA GLY A 51 0.77 16.04 4.61
C GLY A 51 0.91 16.18 6.13
N SER A 52 0.29 15.32 6.95
CA SER A 52 0.46 15.36 8.41
C SER A 52 1.72 14.63 8.86
N ASP A 53 2.22 14.97 10.05
CA ASP A 53 3.32 14.24 10.70
C ASP A 53 2.77 13.08 11.54
N VAL A 54 3.56 12.02 11.66
CA VAL A 54 3.22 10.85 12.50
C VAL A 54 3.76 11.08 13.90
N GLU A 55 2.89 11.05 14.90
CA GLU A 55 3.26 11.10 16.30
C GLU A 55 3.40 9.67 16.85
N TYR A 56 4.40 9.47 17.71
CA TYR A 56 4.65 8.17 18.32
C TYR A 56 4.97 8.26 19.81
N LEU A 57 4.76 7.13 20.49
CA LEU A 57 5.19 6.85 21.86
C LEU A 57 6.14 5.64 21.85
N TRP A 58 7.30 5.80 22.46
CA TRP A 58 8.26 4.72 22.65
C TRP A 58 8.91 4.81 24.03
N LYS A 59 8.77 3.73 24.83
CA LYS A 59 9.31 3.65 26.20
C LYS A 59 8.98 4.89 27.07
N GLY A 60 7.74 5.38 26.96
CA GLY A 60 7.26 6.54 27.71
C GLY A 60 7.68 7.91 27.16
N ARG A 61 8.41 7.96 26.04
CA ARG A 61 8.80 9.20 25.36
C ARG A 61 7.94 9.42 24.14
N THR A 62 7.41 10.63 24.00
CA THR A 62 6.70 11.06 22.81
C THR A 62 7.67 11.68 21.81
N GLY A 63 7.34 11.56 20.53
CA GLY A 63 8.07 12.17 19.43
C GLY A 63 7.24 12.17 18.17
N TRP A 64 7.83 12.65 17.08
CA TRP A 64 7.20 12.62 15.78
C TRP A 64 8.21 12.26 14.68
N VAL A 65 7.69 11.72 13.59
CA VAL A 65 8.44 11.46 12.36
C VAL A 65 8.51 12.76 11.57
N LYS A 66 9.73 13.17 11.18
CA LYS A 66 9.96 14.42 10.44
C LYS A 66 9.48 14.39 8.99
N TYR A 67 9.14 13.21 8.48
CA TYR A 67 8.71 13.00 7.11
C TYR A 67 7.18 13.02 7.07
N PRO A 68 6.56 13.93 6.30
CA PRO A 68 5.11 13.99 6.21
C PRO A 68 4.54 12.73 5.58
N VAL A 69 3.32 12.38 5.99
CA VAL A 69 2.57 11.28 5.40
C VAL A 69 2.24 11.59 3.94
N ARG A 70 2.54 10.66 3.05
CA ARG A 70 2.10 10.66 1.66
C ARG A 70 0.71 10.06 1.54
N SER A 71 0.46 8.91 2.15
CA SER A 71 -0.83 8.23 2.12
C SER A 71 -1.03 7.30 3.32
N VAL A 72 -2.29 7.03 3.67
CA VAL A 72 -2.66 6.07 4.71
C VAL A 72 -3.74 5.16 4.17
N HIS A 73 -3.53 3.85 4.25
CA HIS A 73 -4.44 2.88 3.69
C HIS A 73 -4.55 1.61 4.52
N PRO A 74 -5.74 1.00 4.63
CA PRO A 74 -5.86 -0.31 5.25
C PRO A 74 -5.12 -1.37 4.43
N LEU A 75 -4.51 -2.33 5.12
CA LEU A 75 -3.86 -3.51 4.52
C LEU A 75 -4.92 -4.58 4.25
N THR A 76 -5.86 -4.29 3.36
CA THR A 76 -6.97 -5.17 2.99
C THR A 76 -6.91 -5.54 1.51
N PRO A 77 -7.52 -6.67 1.12
CA PRO A 77 -7.65 -7.02 -0.29
C PRO A 77 -8.30 -5.91 -1.10
N VAL A 78 -7.86 -5.74 -2.34
CA VAL A 78 -8.44 -4.79 -3.27
C VAL A 78 -8.84 -5.48 -4.57
N GLU A 79 -9.99 -5.10 -5.09
CA GLU A 79 -10.41 -5.54 -6.42
C GLU A 79 -9.97 -4.51 -7.47
N VAL A 80 -9.45 -5.01 -8.58
CA VAL A 80 -8.98 -4.20 -9.70
C VAL A 80 -9.55 -4.74 -11.00
N SER A 81 -9.99 -3.81 -11.84
CA SER A 81 -10.38 -4.13 -13.21
C SER A 81 -9.21 -3.87 -14.15
N VAL A 82 -9.03 -4.71 -15.15
CA VAL A 82 -8.13 -4.45 -16.28
C VAL A 82 -8.99 -4.11 -17.48
N LEU A 83 -8.67 -2.98 -18.10
CA LEU A 83 -9.32 -2.47 -19.30
C LEU A 83 -8.40 -2.65 -20.50
N GLN A 84 -8.96 -3.00 -21.64
CA GLN A 84 -8.26 -2.92 -22.92
C GLN A 84 -8.20 -1.46 -23.38
N ASP A 85 -7.02 -1.03 -23.82
CA ASP A 85 -6.74 0.33 -24.29
C ASP A 85 -5.84 0.27 -25.53
N GLY A 86 -6.47 0.32 -26.71
CA GLY A 86 -5.81 0.06 -27.98
C GLY A 86 -5.19 -1.34 -28.01
N THR A 87 -3.87 -1.40 -28.20
CA THR A 87 -3.08 -2.65 -28.22
C THR A 87 -2.63 -3.10 -26.82
N GLY A 88 -2.94 -2.35 -25.77
CA GLY A 88 -2.48 -2.62 -24.42
C GLY A 88 -3.60 -2.83 -23.40
N TYR A 89 -3.16 -2.94 -22.15
CA TYR A 89 -3.98 -3.18 -20.98
C TYR A 89 -3.66 -2.14 -19.92
N VAL A 90 -4.69 -1.67 -19.21
CA VAL A 90 -4.54 -0.69 -18.14
C VAL A 90 -5.39 -1.08 -16.95
N THR A 91 -4.86 -0.99 -15.74
CA THR A 91 -5.66 -1.20 -14.53
C THR A 91 -6.67 -0.07 -14.34
N SER A 92 -7.73 -0.31 -13.58
CA SER A 92 -8.46 0.78 -12.92
C SER A 92 -7.53 1.51 -11.95
N THR A 93 -7.86 2.76 -11.63
CA THR A 93 -7.12 3.51 -10.61
C THR A 93 -7.53 3.00 -9.24
N VAL A 94 -6.56 2.58 -8.42
CA VAL A 94 -6.76 2.12 -7.04
C VAL A 94 -5.83 2.94 -6.15
N ARG A 95 -6.37 3.62 -5.13
CA ARG A 95 -5.60 4.47 -4.20
C ARG A 95 -4.71 5.50 -4.92
N GLY A 96 -5.23 6.09 -6.01
CA GLY A 96 -4.49 7.04 -6.86
C GLY A 96 -3.41 6.42 -7.74
N LYS A 97 -3.24 5.09 -7.73
CA LYS A 97 -2.21 4.36 -8.48
C LYS A 97 -2.83 3.62 -9.67
N ARG A 98 -2.08 3.58 -10.78
CA ARG A 98 -2.48 2.93 -12.03
C ARG A 98 -1.24 2.37 -12.74
N VAL A 99 -1.43 1.32 -13.53
CA VAL A 99 -0.38 0.74 -14.38
C VAL A 99 -0.96 0.35 -15.73
N SER A 100 -0.19 0.56 -16.80
CA SER A 100 -0.47 0.06 -18.14
C SER A 100 0.66 -0.85 -18.65
N CYS A 101 0.33 -1.71 -19.62
CA CYS A 101 1.27 -2.59 -20.29
C CYS A 101 0.76 -2.97 -21.68
N THR A 102 1.64 -3.04 -22.67
CA THR A 102 1.32 -3.48 -24.04
C THR A 102 1.48 -4.98 -24.26
N HIS A 103 2.15 -5.70 -23.34
CA HIS A 103 2.57 -7.09 -23.57
C HIS A 103 1.62 -8.14 -22.97
N GLY A 104 0.85 -7.79 -21.93
CA GLY A 104 -0.07 -8.72 -21.29
C GLY A 104 -0.88 -8.10 -20.17
N TYR A 105 -2.07 -8.67 -19.92
CA TYR A 105 -3.03 -8.14 -18.95
C TYR A 105 -2.67 -8.42 -17.49
N GLU A 106 -1.86 -9.44 -17.20
CA GLU A 106 -1.46 -9.77 -15.82
C GLU A 106 -0.37 -8.85 -15.27
N TYR A 107 0.60 -8.48 -16.12
CA TYR A 107 1.72 -7.63 -15.74
C TYR A 107 1.29 -6.31 -15.06
N PRO A 108 0.33 -5.53 -15.59
CA PRO A 108 -0.09 -4.30 -14.94
C PRO A 108 -0.76 -4.56 -13.58
N VAL A 109 -1.38 -5.73 -13.35
CA VAL A 109 -1.91 -6.12 -12.03
C VAL A 109 -0.78 -6.41 -11.04
N LYS A 110 0.23 -7.20 -11.45
CA LYS A 110 1.42 -7.51 -10.63
C LYS A 110 2.16 -6.23 -10.21
N ARG A 111 2.41 -5.33 -11.15
CA ARG A 111 3.05 -4.04 -10.88
C ARG A 111 2.18 -3.10 -10.06
N LEU A 112 0.85 -3.18 -10.18
CA LEU A 112 -0.03 -2.42 -9.31
C LEU A 112 0.04 -2.94 -7.86
N ALA A 113 0.09 -4.26 -7.65
CA ALA A 113 0.24 -4.85 -6.32
C ALA A 113 1.49 -4.32 -5.60
N GLU A 114 2.65 -4.32 -6.26
CA GLU A 114 3.91 -3.76 -5.73
C GLU A 114 3.79 -2.28 -5.35
N LYS A 115 2.99 -1.49 -6.11
CA LYS A 115 2.75 -0.08 -5.80
C LYS A 115 1.79 0.14 -4.64
N LEU A 116 0.83 -0.77 -4.44
CA LEU A 116 -0.20 -0.66 -3.40
C LEU A 116 0.28 -1.20 -2.06
N PHE A 117 1.19 -2.18 -2.08
CA PHE A 117 1.73 -2.84 -0.90
C PHE A 117 3.27 -2.93 -0.99
N PRO A 118 3.98 -1.78 -0.93
CA PRO A 118 5.44 -1.78 -1.09
C PRO A 118 6.13 -2.68 -0.07
N GLY A 119 7.12 -3.45 -0.52
CA GLY A 119 7.88 -4.36 0.33
C GLY A 119 7.17 -5.64 0.74
N ARG A 120 5.92 -5.83 0.31
CA ARG A 120 5.09 -6.98 0.68
C ARG A 120 4.76 -7.83 -0.53
N ARG A 121 4.71 -9.15 -0.33
CA ARG A 121 4.17 -10.07 -1.33
C ARG A 121 2.66 -9.91 -1.42
N SER A 122 2.10 -10.26 -2.56
CA SER A 122 0.65 -10.25 -2.74
C SER A 122 0.23 -11.46 -3.53
N ASN A 123 -0.83 -12.11 -3.07
CA ASN A 123 -1.56 -13.07 -3.86
C ASN A 123 -2.44 -12.31 -4.87
N ILE A 124 -2.50 -12.80 -6.11
CA ILE A 124 -3.23 -12.18 -7.21
C ILE A 124 -4.13 -13.24 -7.84
N ASP A 125 -5.42 -13.15 -7.54
CA ASP A 125 -6.45 -14.06 -8.04
C ASP A 125 -7.25 -13.40 -9.16
N ARG A 126 -7.47 -14.14 -10.25
CA ARG A 126 -8.41 -13.72 -11.28
C ARG A 126 -9.83 -14.01 -10.80
N LEU A 127 -10.71 -13.01 -10.87
CA LEU A 127 -12.11 -13.16 -10.53
C LEU A 127 -12.95 -13.48 -11.77
N GLU A 128 -14.09 -14.12 -11.55
CA GLU A 128 -15.09 -14.28 -12.59
C GLU A 128 -15.56 -12.90 -13.08
N CYS A 129 -15.55 -12.73 -14.39
CA CYS A 129 -15.95 -11.50 -15.04
C CYS A 129 -16.39 -11.81 -16.46
N VAL A 130 -17.52 -11.24 -16.87
CA VAL A 130 -17.95 -11.21 -18.26
C VAL A 130 -17.33 -9.98 -18.92
N PRO A 131 -16.42 -10.14 -19.91
CA PRO A 131 -15.84 -8.99 -20.61
C PRO A 131 -16.95 -8.17 -21.28
N THR A 132 -16.93 -6.85 -21.10
CA THR A 132 -17.93 -5.94 -21.70
C THR A 132 -17.32 -4.58 -22.00
N GLY A 133 -17.55 -4.08 -23.22
CA GLY A 133 -16.91 -2.86 -23.71
C GLY A 133 -15.39 -2.96 -23.58
N ARG A 134 -14.78 -2.06 -22.78
CA ARG A 134 -13.34 -2.06 -22.52
C ARG A 134 -12.92 -2.98 -21.38
N LEU A 135 -13.85 -3.50 -20.58
CA LEU A 135 -13.52 -4.37 -19.45
C LEU A 135 -13.02 -5.72 -19.96
N HIS A 136 -11.75 -6.02 -19.69
CA HIS A 136 -11.13 -7.29 -20.09
C HIS A 136 -11.22 -8.34 -18.98
N SER A 137 -10.90 -7.96 -17.73
CA SER A 137 -10.84 -8.91 -16.60
C SER A 137 -10.93 -8.21 -15.27
N LYS A 138 -11.35 -8.94 -14.22
CA LYS A 138 -11.29 -8.49 -12.82
C LYS A 138 -10.34 -9.37 -12.02
N TRP A 139 -9.70 -8.77 -11.03
CA TRP A 139 -8.69 -9.41 -10.21
C TRP A 139 -8.84 -8.97 -8.76
N ARG A 140 -8.42 -9.82 -7.83
CA ARG A 140 -8.26 -9.51 -6.42
C ARG A 140 -6.78 -9.55 -6.08
N ILE A 141 -6.27 -8.47 -5.50
CA ILE A 141 -4.92 -8.39 -4.96
C ILE A 141 -5.04 -8.47 -3.43
N THR A 142 -4.47 -9.51 -2.84
CA THR A 142 -4.48 -9.76 -1.40
C THR A 142 -3.07 -9.61 -0.85
N PRO A 143 -2.78 -8.61 0.00
CA PRO A 143 -1.47 -8.50 0.64
C PRO A 143 -1.23 -9.69 1.57
N GLU A 144 -0.04 -10.30 1.51
CA GLU A 144 0.32 -11.41 2.40
C GLU A 144 0.72 -10.89 3.79
N GLU A 145 0.30 -11.61 4.84
CA GLU A 145 0.86 -11.40 6.17
C GLU A 145 2.30 -11.93 6.18
N VAL A 146 3.21 -11.16 6.82
CA VAL A 146 4.62 -11.54 7.02
C VAL A 146 4.72 -12.39 8.28
#